data_AF-A0A382PZH1-F1
#
_entry.id   AF-A0A382PZH1-F1
#
_cell.length_a   1.000
_cell.length_b   1.000
_cell.length_c   1.000
_cell.angle_alpha   90.00
_cell.angle_beta   90.00
_cell.angle_gamma   90.00
#
_symmetry.space_group_name_H-M   'P 1'
#
loop_
_entity.id
_entity.type
_entity.pdbx_description
1 polymer ?
#
loop_
_entity_poly.entity_id
_entity_poly.type
_entity_poly.pdbx_seq_one_letter_code
_entity_poly.pdbx_strand_id
1 'polypeptide(L)'
;MRRSKLAAGGANVFQLIRAKRSEAINNGQKLLDLSIGEPRGPALRRAREAASVAILSNDEAMHAYQYNGSPAVPDFSPRFINAHLRREIPSEDVDYLPISGIKPILGLLPLACGCATEELLVATMSKPGYPIPADWCAFHPKVTHQALPLNSDNKFRFKVDDIPDG
;
A
#
# COMPACT_ATOMS: atom_id res chain seq x y z
N MET A 1 33.40 7.91 -2.83
CA MET A 1 32.42 8.09 -1.72
C MET A 1 31.09 7.47 -2.15
N ARG A 2 30.59 6.44 -1.47
CA ARG A 2 29.24 5.91 -1.75
C ARG A 2 28.22 6.92 -1.20
N ARG A 3 27.54 7.66 -2.08
CA ARG A 3 26.33 8.42 -1.71
C ARG A 3 25.28 7.40 -1.25
N SER A 4 24.76 7.56 -0.04
CA SER A 4 23.59 6.80 0.42
C SER A 4 22.47 6.95 -0.60
N LYS A 5 21.76 5.84 -0.89
CA LYS A 5 20.49 5.89 -1.64
C LYS A 5 19.29 6.25 -0.75
N LEU A 6 19.49 6.30 0.57
CA LEU A 6 18.46 6.77 1.49
C LEU A 6 18.36 8.29 1.37
N ALA A 7 17.14 8.79 1.23
CA ALA A 7 16.85 10.22 1.36
C ALA A 7 17.34 10.74 2.74
N ALA A 8 17.45 12.06 2.86
CA ALA A 8 17.66 12.68 4.16
C ALA A 8 16.58 12.16 5.13
N GLY A 9 16.98 11.68 6.30
CA GLY A 9 16.05 11.10 7.28
C GLY A 9 14.97 12.10 7.69
N GLY A 10 13.84 11.60 8.19
CA GLY A 10 12.72 12.42 8.64
C GLY A 10 11.59 11.57 9.23
N ALA A 11 10.65 12.24 9.90
CA ALA A 11 9.43 11.60 10.38
C ALA A 11 8.32 11.75 9.33
N ASN A 12 7.68 10.64 8.95
CA ASN A 12 6.49 10.70 8.12
C ASN A 12 5.29 11.23 8.92
N VAL A 13 4.24 11.67 8.21
CA VAL A 13 3.05 12.25 8.84
C VAL A 13 2.39 11.33 9.87
N PHE A 14 2.41 10.01 9.66
CA PHE A 14 1.83 9.05 10.61
C PHE A 14 2.65 8.94 11.90
N GLN A 15 3.98 9.02 11.81
CA GLN A 15 4.86 9.07 12.99
C GLN A 15 4.59 10.35 13.79
N LEU A 16 4.46 11.50 13.12
CA LEU A 16 4.14 12.78 13.78
C LEU A 16 2.76 12.75 14.46
N ILE A 17 1.74 12.21 13.79
CA ILE A 17 0.40 12.05 14.37
C ILE A 17 0.45 11.12 15.60
N ARG A 18 1.15 9.99 15.53
CA ARG A 18 1.31 9.06 16.67
C ARG A 18 2.02 9.73 17.83
N ALA A 19 3.11 10.45 17.58
CA ALA A 19 3.84 11.17 18.63
C ALA A 19 2.95 12.19 19.35
N LYS A 20 2.21 13.02 18.60
CA LYS A 20 1.29 14.01 19.16
C LYS A 20 0.15 13.38 19.98
N ARG A 21 -0.37 12.23 19.52
CA ARG A 21 -1.36 11.46 20.28
C ARG A 21 -0.81 10.93 21.59
N SER A 22 0.38 10.34 21.56
CA SER A 22 1.04 9.81 22.76
C SER A 22 1.29 10.92 23.78
N GLU A 23 1.78 12.08 23.34
CA GLU A 23 1.97 13.25 24.20
C GLU A 23 0.67 13.69 24.88
N ALA A 24 -0.42 13.86 24.12
CA ALA A 24 -1.71 14.25 24.67
C ALA A 24 -2.25 13.24 25.69
N ILE A 25 -2.14 11.94 25.40
CA ILE A 25 -2.55 10.88 26.33
C ILE A 25 -1.70 10.91 27.62
N ASN A 26 -0.39 11.08 27.49
CA ASN A 26 0.52 11.16 28.62
C ASN A 26 0.24 12.39 29.50
N ASN A 27 -0.30 13.47 28.91
CA ASN A 27 -0.76 14.66 29.62
C ASN A 27 -2.17 14.51 30.21
N GLY A 28 -2.73 13.29 30.26
CA GLY A 28 -4.04 13.00 30.85
C GLY A 28 -5.23 13.41 29.97
N GLN A 29 -5.02 13.76 28.70
CA GLN A 29 -6.10 14.18 27.82
C GLN A 29 -6.87 12.97 27.28
N LYS A 30 -8.21 13.08 27.28
CA LYS A 30 -9.08 12.11 26.61
C LYS A 30 -9.24 12.48 25.13
N LEU A 31 -8.73 11.63 24.24
CA LEU A 31 -8.78 11.87 22.80
C LEU A 31 -9.96 11.17 22.12
N LEU A 32 -10.69 11.93 21.29
CA LEU A 32 -11.51 11.38 20.22
C LEU A 32 -10.62 11.18 18.98
N ASP A 33 -9.89 10.07 18.95
CA ASP A 33 -8.92 9.81 17.88
C ASP A 33 -9.60 9.41 16.55
N LEU A 34 -9.64 10.36 15.62
CA LEU A 34 -10.09 10.21 14.24
C LEU A 34 -8.94 10.44 13.24
N SER A 35 -7.69 10.28 13.69
CA SER A 35 -6.51 10.76 12.96
C SER A 35 -5.93 9.77 11.96
N ILE A 36 -5.99 8.47 12.25
CA ILE A 36 -5.45 7.38 11.42
C ILE A 36 -6.55 6.35 11.25
N GLY A 37 -6.83 5.96 10.01
CA GLY A 37 -7.86 4.98 9.65
C GLY A 37 -7.52 3.53 10.01
N GLU A 38 -6.77 3.29 11.09
CA GLU A 38 -6.51 1.96 11.61
C GLU A 38 -7.76 1.47 12.36
N PRO A 39 -8.37 0.32 11.96
CA PRO A 39 -9.54 -0.20 12.64
C PRO A 39 -9.26 -0.43 14.13
N ARG A 40 -10.23 -0.09 14.98
CA ARG A 40 -10.14 -0.33 16.43
C ARG A 40 -10.64 -1.71 16.79
N GLY A 41 -9.98 -2.34 17.77
CA GLY A 41 -10.37 -3.63 18.30
C GLY A 41 -9.80 -4.81 17.51
N PRO A 42 -10.13 -6.05 17.91
CA PRO A 42 -9.59 -7.24 17.28
C PRO A 42 -10.20 -7.47 15.89
N ALA A 43 -9.45 -8.17 15.04
CA ALA A 43 -10.00 -8.72 13.80
C ALA A 43 -11.23 -9.62 14.06
N LEU A 44 -12.04 -9.83 13.01
CA LEU A 44 -13.21 -10.69 13.06
C LEU A 44 -12.87 -12.06 13.69
N ARG A 45 -13.69 -12.52 14.63
CA ARG A 45 -13.47 -13.78 15.35
C ARG A 45 -13.18 -14.95 14.39
N ARG A 46 -14.03 -15.12 13.37
CA ARG A 46 -13.86 -16.17 12.35
C ARG A 46 -12.51 -16.13 11.63
N ALA A 47 -11.96 -14.93 11.39
CA ALA A 47 -10.66 -14.78 10.74
C ALA A 47 -9.53 -15.19 11.69
N ARG A 48 -9.65 -14.84 12.98
CA ARG A 48 -8.72 -15.27 14.02
C ARG A 48 -8.75 -16.78 14.23
N GLU A 49 -9.94 -17.38 14.24
CA GLU A 49 -10.12 -18.84 14.35
C GLU A 49 -9.52 -19.57 13.14
N ALA A 50 -9.80 -19.11 11.91
CA ALA A 50 -9.20 -19.69 10.70
C ALA A 50 -7.67 -19.57 10.69
N ALA A 51 -7.13 -18.41 11.08
CA ALA A 51 -5.69 -18.23 11.23
C ALA A 51 -5.11 -19.17 12.29
N SER A 52 -5.79 -19.35 13.42
CA SER A 52 -5.36 -20.28 14.48
C SER A 52 -5.30 -21.72 13.98
N VAL A 53 -6.28 -22.17 13.20
CA VAL A 53 -6.29 -23.51 12.60
C VAL A 53 -5.08 -23.69 11.67
N ALA A 54 -4.78 -22.69 10.83
CA ALA A 54 -3.62 -22.75 9.93
C ALA A 54 -2.29 -22.80 10.72
N ILE A 55 -2.14 -21.93 11.73
CA ILE A 55 -0.92 -21.84 12.55
C ILE A 55 -0.68 -23.12 13.37
N LEU A 56 -1.74 -23.73 13.90
CA LEU A 56 -1.65 -24.94 14.73
C LEU A 56 -1.68 -26.24 13.91
N SER A 57 -1.74 -26.16 12.57
CA SER A 57 -1.73 -27.33 11.70
C SER A 57 -0.39 -28.08 11.79
N ASN A 58 -0.44 -29.41 11.80
CA ASN A 58 0.77 -30.25 11.66
C ASN A 58 1.14 -30.50 10.19
N ASP A 59 0.37 -30.00 9.22
CA ASP A 59 0.67 -30.11 7.80
C ASP A 59 1.83 -29.18 7.43
N GLU A 60 2.97 -29.75 7.02
CA GLU A 60 4.18 -29.02 6.63
C GLU A 60 3.92 -28.05 5.47
N ALA A 61 3.03 -28.39 4.54
CA ALA A 61 2.70 -27.52 3.40
C ALA A 61 2.08 -26.18 3.82
N MET A 62 1.44 -26.12 5.01
CA MET A 62 0.89 -24.88 5.57
C MET A 62 1.97 -23.91 6.06
N HIS A 63 3.18 -24.42 6.35
CA HIS A 63 4.29 -23.67 6.92
C HIS A 63 5.44 -23.44 5.94
N ALA A 64 5.37 -24.05 4.76
CA ALA A 64 6.35 -23.89 3.71
C ALA A 64 6.31 -22.49 3.07
N TYR A 65 7.40 -22.10 2.41
CA TYR A 65 7.44 -20.89 1.61
C TYR A 65 6.39 -20.95 0.49
N GLN A 66 5.59 -19.90 0.39
CA GLN A 66 4.61 -19.74 -0.67
C GLN A 66 5.16 -18.78 -1.73
N TYR A 67 5.25 -19.23 -2.98
CA TYR A 67 5.74 -18.45 -4.12
C TYR A 67 4.57 -18.05 -5.02
N ASN A 68 4.12 -16.80 -4.93
CA ASN A 68 3.01 -16.15 -5.66
C ASN A 68 1.63 -16.85 -5.68
N GLY A 69 1.56 -18.14 -5.38
CA GLY A 69 0.35 -18.92 -5.16
C GLY A 69 0.12 -19.20 -3.68
N SER A 70 -1.02 -19.80 -3.38
CA SER A 70 -1.38 -20.29 -2.06
C SER A 70 -1.71 -21.77 -2.19
N PRO A 71 -0.75 -22.70 -2.01
CA PRO A 71 -1.01 -24.13 -2.18
C PRO A 71 -2.18 -24.65 -1.35
N ALA A 72 -2.32 -24.13 -0.12
CA ALA A 72 -3.42 -24.45 0.78
C ALA A 72 -4.80 -23.92 0.32
N VAL A 73 -4.81 -22.91 -0.55
CA VAL A 73 -6.03 -22.29 -1.09
C VAL A 73 -5.83 -22.00 -2.58
N PRO A 74 -6.06 -23.01 -3.45
CA PRO A 74 -5.94 -22.83 -4.88
C PRO A 74 -6.76 -21.62 -5.37
N ASP A 75 -6.16 -20.88 -6.28
CA ASP A 75 -6.76 -19.73 -6.94
C ASP A 75 -7.26 -18.64 -5.97
N PHE A 76 -6.63 -18.51 -4.80
CA PHE A 76 -7.07 -17.56 -3.77
C PHE A 76 -7.19 -16.14 -4.32
N SER A 77 -6.14 -15.61 -4.95
CA SER A 77 -6.11 -14.24 -5.46
C SER A 77 -7.20 -13.94 -6.51
N PRO A 78 -7.34 -14.73 -7.61
CA PRO A 78 -8.44 -14.52 -8.56
C PRO A 78 -9.82 -14.67 -7.92
N ARG A 79 -10.03 -15.68 -7.06
CA ARG A 79 -11.31 -15.85 -6.34
C ARG A 79 -11.63 -14.67 -5.43
N PHE A 80 -10.64 -14.18 -4.69
CA PHE A 80 -10.79 -13.05 -3.79
C PHE A 80 -11.13 -11.78 -4.55
N ILE A 81 -10.42 -11.49 -5.66
CA ILE A 81 -10.68 -10.29 -6.45
C ILE A 81 -12.04 -10.37 -7.14
N ASN A 82 -12.37 -11.48 -7.81
CA ASN A 82 -13.67 -11.63 -8.47
C ASN A 82 -14.85 -11.50 -7.50
N ALA A 83 -14.71 -11.92 -6.23
CA ALA A 83 -15.74 -11.73 -5.22
C ALA A 83 -16.06 -10.26 -4.89
N HIS A 84 -15.17 -9.32 -5.23
CA HIS A 84 -15.34 -7.89 -5.00
C HIS A 84 -15.76 -7.12 -6.26
N LEU A 85 -15.85 -7.79 -7.41
CA LEU A 85 -16.19 -7.18 -8.69
C LEU A 85 -17.65 -7.47 -9.06
N ARG A 86 -18.27 -6.53 -9.77
CA ARG A 86 -19.63 -6.71 -10.33
C ARG A 86 -19.62 -7.44 -11.68
N ARG A 87 -18.44 -7.59 -12.28
CA ARG A 87 -18.17 -8.30 -13.53
C ARG A 87 -16.84 -9.01 -13.38
N GLU A 88 -16.72 -10.19 -13.95
CA GLU A 88 -15.44 -10.89 -14.00
C GLU A 88 -14.45 -10.11 -14.88
N ILE A 89 -13.17 -10.18 -14.52
CA ILE A 89 -12.08 -9.69 -15.35
C ILE A 89 -11.65 -10.85 -16.25
N PRO A 90 -11.58 -10.68 -17.59
CA PRO A 90 -11.04 -11.70 -18.48
C PRO A 90 -9.65 -12.15 -17.99
N SER A 91 -9.50 -13.46 -17.75
CA SER A 91 -8.30 -14.03 -17.13
C SER A 91 -7.05 -13.96 -18.01
N GLU A 92 -7.22 -13.71 -19.31
CA GLU A 92 -6.14 -13.71 -20.30
C GLU A 92 -5.24 -12.47 -20.24
N ASP A 93 -5.74 -11.36 -19.69
CA ASP A 93 -5.03 -10.07 -19.68
C ASP A 93 -4.52 -9.63 -18.30
N VAL A 94 -4.81 -10.39 -17.24
CA VAL A 94 -4.55 -9.97 -15.85
C VAL A 94 -3.97 -11.10 -15.01
N ASP A 95 -2.84 -10.82 -14.37
CA ASP A 95 -2.21 -11.70 -13.39
C ASP A 95 -2.38 -11.16 -11.96
N TYR A 96 -2.14 -12.03 -10.96
CA TYR A 96 -2.40 -11.77 -9.56
C TYR A 96 -1.16 -12.00 -8.70
N LEU A 97 -0.79 -10.97 -7.93
CA LEU A 97 0.34 -11.04 -7.01
C LEU A 97 -0.13 -10.88 -5.56
N PRO A 98 -0.03 -11.91 -4.70
CA PRO A 98 -0.21 -11.74 -3.26
C PRO A 98 0.95 -10.90 -2.70
N ILE A 99 0.62 -9.94 -1.83
CA ILE A 99 1.57 -8.94 -1.35
C ILE A 99 1.48 -8.74 0.16
N SER A 100 2.60 -8.40 0.79
CA SER A 100 2.68 -8.08 2.22
C SER A 100 2.14 -6.67 2.50
N GLY A 101 0.85 -6.50 2.25
CA GLY A 101 0.17 -5.21 2.30
C GLY A 101 0.59 -4.26 1.17
N ILE A 102 -0.18 -3.17 1.02
CA ILE A 102 0.00 -2.25 -0.11
C ILE A 102 1.24 -1.37 0.02
N LYS A 103 1.67 -1.03 1.25
CA LYS A 103 2.73 -0.03 1.48
C LYS A 103 4.05 -0.39 0.81
N PRO A 104 4.62 -1.61 0.96
CA PRO A 104 5.89 -1.94 0.30
C PRO A 104 5.78 -2.01 -1.23
N ILE A 105 4.63 -2.43 -1.73
CA ILE A 105 4.41 -2.66 -3.17
C ILE A 105 4.37 -1.38 -3.97
N LEU A 106 3.87 -0.29 -3.39
CA LEU A 106 3.93 1.03 -4.03
C LEU A 106 5.35 1.42 -4.43
N GLY A 107 6.37 0.94 -3.68
CA GLY A 107 7.77 1.13 -4.03
C GLY A 107 8.31 0.20 -5.11
N LEU A 108 7.70 -0.98 -5.28
CA LEU A 108 8.10 -1.97 -6.28
C LEU A 108 7.52 -1.65 -7.66
N LEU A 109 6.39 -0.94 -7.75
CA LEU A 109 5.77 -0.60 -9.03
C LEU A 109 6.72 0.19 -9.96
N PRO A 110 7.38 1.29 -9.55
CA PRO A 110 8.32 1.98 -10.43
C PRO A 110 9.50 1.09 -10.86
N LEU A 111 9.97 0.21 -9.97
CA LEU A 111 11.06 -0.73 -10.29
C LEU A 111 10.62 -1.75 -11.35
N ALA A 112 9.41 -2.30 -11.21
CA ALA A 112 8.83 -3.21 -12.19
C ALA A 112 8.60 -2.52 -13.55
N CYS A 113 8.34 -1.21 -13.55
CA CYS A 113 8.24 -0.39 -14.76
C CYS A 113 9.61 0.06 -15.31
N GLY A 114 10.75 -0.41 -14.77
CA GLY A 114 12.07 -0.15 -15.36
C GLY A 114 12.83 1.05 -14.81
N CYS A 115 12.42 1.66 -13.68
CA CYS A 115 13.11 2.85 -13.15
C CYS A 115 14.57 2.62 -12.70
N ALA A 116 15.04 1.37 -12.69
CA ALA A 116 16.45 1.06 -12.50
C ALA A 116 17.31 1.57 -13.67
N THR A 117 16.78 1.48 -14.89
CA THR A 117 17.50 1.78 -16.14
C THR A 117 16.94 3.01 -16.85
N GLU A 118 15.66 3.30 -16.71
CA GLU A 118 14.95 4.33 -17.47
C GLU A 118 14.44 5.45 -16.56
N GLU A 119 14.30 6.64 -17.14
CA GLU A 119 13.60 7.74 -16.48
C GLU A 119 12.09 7.49 -16.56
N LEU A 120 11.41 7.55 -15.42
CA LEU A 120 9.97 7.37 -15.33
C LEU A 120 9.30 8.60 -14.74
N LEU A 121 8.17 8.97 -15.32
CA LEU A 121 7.21 9.87 -14.70
C LEU A 121 6.17 9.04 -13.95
N VAL A 122 5.96 9.33 -12.67
CA VAL A 122 4.94 8.67 -11.85
C VAL A 122 3.96 9.70 -11.34
N ALA A 123 2.77 9.72 -11.95
CA ALA A 123 1.65 10.56 -11.53
C ALA A 123 0.89 9.90 -10.38
N THR A 124 0.65 10.62 -9.27
CA THR A 124 -0.07 10.10 -8.10
C THR A 124 -1.07 11.10 -7.53
N MET A 125 -2.10 10.57 -6.88
CA MET A 125 -3.14 11.32 -6.16
C MET A 125 -2.67 11.72 -4.75
N SER A 126 -1.57 12.46 -4.64
CA SER A 126 -0.96 12.84 -3.35
C SER A 126 -1.21 14.30 -2.94
N LYS A 127 -1.93 15.09 -3.75
CA LYS A 127 -2.18 16.53 -3.50
C LYS A 127 -3.68 16.92 -3.48
N PRO A 128 -4.35 16.84 -2.32
CA PRO A 128 -3.98 16.06 -1.16
C PRO A 128 -4.32 14.59 -1.38
N GLY A 129 -3.62 13.71 -0.67
CA GLY A 129 -3.98 12.30 -0.64
C GLY A 129 -2.98 11.49 0.16
N TYR A 130 -2.93 10.19 -0.11
CA TYR A 130 -2.03 9.31 0.61
C TYR A 130 -0.57 9.64 0.25
N PRO A 131 0.32 9.94 1.22
CA PRO A 131 1.66 10.48 0.92
C PRO A 131 2.67 9.40 0.50
N ILE A 132 2.46 8.14 0.89
CA ILE A 132 3.40 7.04 0.70
C ILE A 132 3.85 6.81 -0.76
N PRO A 133 2.99 6.95 -1.79
CA PRO A 133 3.44 6.91 -3.19
C PRO A 133 4.53 7.95 -3.50
N ALA A 134 4.40 9.18 -2.98
CA ALA A 134 5.41 10.23 -3.19
C ALA A 134 6.71 9.89 -2.45
N ASP A 135 6.62 9.40 -1.21
CA ASP A 135 7.78 8.94 -0.44
C ASP A 135 8.55 7.85 -1.21
N TRP A 136 7.84 6.89 -1.82
CA TRP A 136 8.47 5.84 -2.63
C TRP A 136 9.13 6.36 -3.90
N CYS A 137 8.49 7.30 -4.60
CA CYS A 137 9.10 7.92 -5.77
C CYS A 137 10.41 8.63 -5.40
N ALA A 138 10.49 9.28 -4.24
CA ALA A 138 11.69 9.96 -3.77
C ALA A 138 12.89 9.03 -3.50
N PHE A 139 12.66 7.72 -3.29
CA PHE A 139 13.75 6.74 -3.16
C PHE A 139 14.33 6.29 -4.50
N HIS A 140 13.69 6.59 -5.62
CA HIS A 140 14.09 6.14 -6.94
C HIS A 140 14.70 7.29 -7.75
N PRO A 141 16.02 7.28 -8.02
CA PRO A 141 16.72 8.44 -8.57
C PRO A 141 16.32 8.82 -10.00
N LYS A 142 15.69 7.90 -10.74
CA LYS A 142 15.20 8.12 -12.10
C LYS A 142 13.68 8.30 -12.15
N VAL A 143 13.02 8.46 -11.00
CA VAL A 143 11.58 8.72 -10.95
C VAL A 143 11.34 10.20 -10.71
N THR A 144 10.60 10.81 -11.63
CA THR A 144 9.98 12.13 -11.42
C THR A 144 8.57 11.93 -10.90
N HIS A 145 8.31 12.41 -9.68
CA HIS A 145 6.98 12.35 -9.09
C HIS A 145 6.12 13.54 -9.52
N GLN A 146 4.92 13.27 -10.01
CA GLN A 146 3.89 14.28 -10.26
C GLN A 146 2.69 14.09 -9.34
N ALA A 147 2.43 15.07 -8.49
CA ALA A 147 1.24 15.09 -7.65
C ALA A 147 0.07 15.72 -8.41
N LEU A 148 -0.88 14.89 -8.85
CA LEU A 148 -2.10 15.35 -9.52
C LEU A 148 -2.95 16.16 -8.55
N PRO A 149 -3.43 17.36 -8.94
CA PRO A 149 -4.19 18.22 -8.05
C PRO A 149 -5.59 17.65 -7.82
N LEU A 150 -5.99 17.55 -6.56
CA LEU A 150 -7.32 17.19 -6.10
C LEU A 150 -7.80 18.32 -5.18
N ASN A 151 -8.96 18.90 -5.44
CA ASN A 151 -9.48 20.01 -4.66
C ASN A 151 -11.01 20.06 -4.76
N SER A 152 -11.62 20.99 -4.03
CA SER A 152 -13.07 21.22 -4.08
C SER A 152 -13.56 21.50 -5.50
N ASP A 153 -12.79 22.28 -6.26
CA ASP A 153 -13.18 22.79 -7.57
C ASP A 153 -13.27 21.65 -8.60
N ASN A 154 -12.36 20.68 -8.52
CA ASN A 154 -12.39 19.46 -9.33
C ASN A 154 -13.07 18.27 -8.65
N LYS A 155 -13.75 18.49 -7.51
CA LYS A 155 -14.46 17.46 -6.74
C LYS A 155 -13.57 16.25 -6.38
N PHE A 156 -12.30 16.53 -6.08
CA PHE A 156 -11.26 15.54 -5.80
C PHE A 156 -11.08 14.51 -6.93
N ARG A 157 -11.15 14.95 -8.18
CA ARG A 157 -10.91 14.14 -9.38
C ARG A 157 -10.00 14.89 -10.32
N PHE A 158 -8.89 14.26 -10.72
CA PHE A 158 -8.06 14.76 -11.80
C PHE A 158 -8.71 14.45 -13.15
N LYS A 159 -8.37 15.24 -14.17
CA LYS A 159 -8.72 15.01 -15.57
C LYS A 159 -7.60 14.24 -16.26
N VAL A 160 -7.91 13.55 -17.35
CA VAL A 160 -6.89 12.87 -18.16
C VAL A 160 -5.80 13.85 -18.58
N ASP A 161 -6.18 15.06 -18.97
CA ASP A 161 -5.25 16.14 -19.35
C ASP A 161 -4.33 16.64 -18.22
N ASP A 162 -4.60 16.27 -16.95
CA ASP A 162 -3.69 16.57 -15.83
C ASP A 162 -2.51 15.57 -15.77
N ILE A 163 -2.60 14.45 -16.51
CA ILE A 163 -1.51 13.48 -16.68
C ILE A 163 -0.66 13.96 -17.86
N PRO A 164 0.66 14.17 -17.68
CA PRO A 164 1.52 14.55 -18.79
C PRO A 164 1.66 13.43 -19.80
N ASP A 165 1.97 13.81 -21.03
CA ASP A 165 2.40 12.86 -22.06
C ASP A 165 3.66 12.12 -21.59
N GLY A 166 3.66 10.80 -21.76
CA GLY A 166 4.73 9.89 -21.39
C GLY A 166 5.60 9.49 -22.57
#